data_AF-A0A8J6MYA5-F1
#
_entry.id   AF-A0A8J6MYA5-F1
#
_cell.length_a   1.000
_cell.length_b   1.000
_cell.length_c   1.000
_cell.angle_alpha   90.00
_cell.angle_beta   90.00
_cell.angle_gamma   90.00
#
_symmetry.space_group_name_H-M   'P 1'
#
loop_
_entity.id
_entity.type
_entity.pdbx_description
1 polymer ?
#
loop_
_entity_poly.entity_id
_entity_poly.type
_entity_poly.pdbx_seq_one_letter_code
_entity_poly.pdbx_strand_id
1 'polypeptide(L)'
;MLKLLLVGLLLLEPTGIPDPLTLVVHDQAFIIPRSELALPVWMTPDIAAIQKWVDRAGKLVYTAPQNAIWLGPGKYTPGQNGKQLDQKLLMEQMLGYVLQTGPLTIQAETKVIYPKVDTELLTEITHKAIAHYATYFNVHNDSRAHNIRLAVA
;
A
#
# COMPACT_ATOMS: atom_id res chain seq x y z
N MET A 1 -10.92 -55.02 46.12
CA MET A 1 -10.37 -53.72 46.56
C MET A 1 -9.47 -53.16 45.47
N LEU A 2 -9.92 -52.02 44.94
CA LEU A 2 -9.22 -50.93 44.25
C LEU A 2 -7.70 -51.06 43.98
N LYS A 3 -7.32 -51.12 42.70
CA LYS A 3 -6.52 -50.08 42.00
C LYS A 3 -6.22 -50.56 40.57
N LEU A 4 -7.15 -50.29 39.66
CA LEU A 4 -6.86 -50.23 38.23
C LEU A 4 -6.41 -48.80 37.89
N LEU A 5 -5.29 -48.71 37.18
CA LEU A 5 -5.14 -47.91 35.96
C LEU A 5 -5.24 -46.37 36.10
N LEU A 6 -4.08 -45.69 36.05
CA LEU A 6 -3.95 -44.42 35.31
C LEU A 6 -2.46 -44.11 35.01
N VAL A 7 -1.92 -44.77 33.99
CA VAL A 7 -0.84 -44.19 33.17
C VAL A 7 -1.55 -43.41 32.06
N GLY A 8 -1.18 -42.15 31.87
CA GLY A 8 -1.66 -41.32 30.77
C GLY A 8 -2.38 -40.06 31.21
N LEU A 9 -1.68 -39.16 31.92
CA LEU A 9 -1.98 -37.74 31.77
C LEU A 9 -1.00 -37.21 30.72
N LEU A 10 -1.39 -37.47 29.47
CA LEU A 10 -0.87 -36.79 28.29
C LEU A 10 -0.94 -35.28 28.58
N LEU A 11 0.13 -34.56 28.25
CA LEU A 11 0.17 -33.10 28.24
C LEU A 11 -1.09 -32.56 27.55
N LEU A 12 -2.07 -32.11 28.33
CA LEU A 12 -2.98 -31.08 27.86
C LEU A 12 -2.14 -29.81 27.83
N GLU A 13 -1.43 -29.58 26.73
CA GLU A 13 -1.15 -28.21 26.37
C GLU A 13 -2.51 -27.50 26.27
N PRO A 14 -2.70 -26.33 26.90
CA PRO A 14 -3.93 -25.58 26.72
C PRO A 14 -4.11 -25.32 25.23
N THR A 15 -5.09 -25.99 24.63
CA THR A 15 -5.44 -25.82 23.22
C THR A 15 -5.99 -24.42 23.03
N GLY A 16 -5.13 -23.54 22.50
CA GLY A 16 -5.50 -22.27 21.91
C GLY A 16 -5.62 -21.14 22.93
N ILE A 17 -4.75 -20.15 22.80
CA ILE A 17 -5.06 -18.77 23.18
C ILE A 17 -5.71 -18.17 21.91
N PRO A 18 -7.05 -18.05 21.77
CA PRO A 18 -7.63 -17.39 20.63
C PRO A 18 -8.00 -15.98 21.08
N ASP A 19 -6.98 -15.17 21.25
CA ASP A 19 -7.14 -13.73 21.40
C ASP A 19 -6.94 -13.13 20.00
N PRO A 20 -7.89 -13.25 19.05
CA PRO A 20 -7.66 -12.86 17.67
C PRO A 20 -7.42 -11.36 17.55
N LEU A 21 -6.68 -10.99 16.52
CA LEU A 21 -6.60 -9.61 16.07
C LEU A 21 -7.79 -9.30 15.18
N THR A 22 -8.53 -8.23 15.48
CA THR A 22 -9.50 -7.66 14.55
C THR A 22 -8.85 -6.48 13.83
N LEU A 23 -8.57 -6.64 12.54
CA LEU A 23 -8.04 -5.58 11.69
C LEU A 23 -9.18 -4.94 10.91
N VAL A 24 -9.40 -3.63 11.09
CA VAL A 24 -10.42 -2.87 10.37
C VAL A 24 -9.77 -2.02 9.29
N VAL A 25 -10.17 -2.23 8.04
CA VAL A 25 -9.66 -1.54 6.84
C VAL A 25 -10.83 -1.05 6.01
N HIS A 26 -11.01 0.27 5.85
CA HIS A 26 -12.09 0.87 5.04
C HIS A 26 -13.45 0.16 5.25
N ASP A 27 -13.91 0.11 6.52
CA ASP A 27 -15.17 -0.51 6.95
C ASP A 27 -15.28 -2.04 6.82
N GLN A 28 -14.20 -2.72 6.42
CA GLN A 28 -14.09 -4.18 6.43
C GLN A 28 -13.31 -4.65 7.65
N ALA A 29 -13.86 -5.61 8.40
CA ALA A 29 -13.19 -6.23 9.53
C ALA A 29 -12.64 -7.61 9.13
N PHE A 30 -11.35 -7.84 9.40
CA PHE A 30 -10.67 -9.12 9.24
C PHE A 30 -10.31 -9.66 10.60
N ILE A 31 -10.74 -10.90 10.89
CA ILE A 31 -10.35 -11.61 12.11
C ILE A 31 -9.13 -12.46 11.77
N ILE A 32 -8.00 -12.15 12.40
CA ILE A 32 -6.71 -12.79 12.14
C ILE A 32 -6.31 -13.57 13.40
N PRO A 33 -6.23 -14.91 13.35
CA PRO A 33 -5.77 -15.69 14.48
C PRO A 33 -4.30 -15.42 14.74
N ARG A 34 -3.89 -15.41 16.02
CA ARG A 34 -2.50 -15.17 16.42
C ARG A 34 -1.51 -16.14 15.78
N SER A 35 -1.93 -17.38 15.52
CA SER A 35 -1.13 -18.41 14.84
C SER A 35 -0.79 -18.08 13.38
N GLU A 36 -1.50 -17.15 12.75
CA GLU A 36 -1.13 -16.62 11.43
C GLU A 36 -0.06 -15.53 11.50
N LEU A 37 0.19 -14.95 12.68
CA LEU A 37 1.08 -13.81 12.88
C LEU A 37 2.32 -14.14 13.73
N ALA A 38 2.32 -15.30 14.39
CA ALA A 38 3.39 -15.75 15.28
C ALA A 38 3.79 -17.19 14.96
N LEU A 39 5.09 -17.47 15.05
CA LEU A 39 5.61 -18.82 14.93
C LEU A 39 5.21 -19.65 16.15
N PRO A 40 4.90 -20.95 15.98
CA PRO A 40 4.51 -21.83 17.09
C PRO A 40 5.59 -21.95 18.17
N VAL A 41 6.87 -21.88 17.76
CA VAL A 41 8.01 -21.97 18.66
C VAL A 41 8.23 -20.60 19.31
N TRP A 42 8.06 -20.53 20.63
CA TRP A 42 8.30 -19.36 21.48
C TRP A 42 7.46 -18.11 21.17
N MET A 43 6.37 -18.24 20.40
CA MET A 43 5.43 -17.13 20.14
C MET A 43 6.09 -15.91 19.49
N THR A 44 7.20 -16.13 18.76
CA THR A 44 7.94 -15.05 18.10
C THR A 44 7.15 -14.50 16.92
N PRO A 45 7.14 -13.17 16.69
CA PRO A 45 6.49 -12.59 15.50
C PRO A 45 7.01 -13.18 14.19
N ASP A 46 6.08 -13.67 13.35
CA ASP A 46 6.40 -13.99 11.96
C ASP A 46 6.33 -12.70 11.13
N ILE A 47 7.48 -12.05 11.01
CA ILE A 47 7.62 -10.77 10.29
C ILE A 47 7.13 -10.90 8.84
N ALA A 48 7.35 -12.05 8.18
CA ALA A 48 6.94 -12.24 6.81
C ALA A 48 5.42 -12.36 6.69
N ALA A 49 4.77 -13.07 7.61
CA ALA A 49 3.32 -13.17 7.65
C ALA A 49 2.67 -11.82 7.98
N ILE A 50 3.22 -11.07 8.94
CA ILE A 50 2.75 -9.72 9.27
C ILE A 50 2.90 -8.79 8.07
N GLN A 51 4.05 -8.79 7.39
CA GLN A 51 4.26 -7.96 6.20
C GLN A 51 3.25 -8.28 5.09
N LYS A 52 2.93 -9.57 4.88
CA LYS A 52 1.89 -9.95 3.90
C LYS A 52 0.52 -9.36 4.23
N TRP A 53 0.17 -9.30 5.51
CA TRP A 53 -1.08 -8.66 5.95
C TRP A 53 -1.04 -7.14 5.75
N VAL A 54 0.08 -6.50 6.09
CA VAL A 54 0.29 -5.06 5.85
C VAL A 54 0.19 -4.73 4.36
N ASP A 55 0.80 -5.54 3.49
CA ASP A 55 0.75 -5.36 2.04
C ASP A 55 -0.66 -5.54 1.48
N ARG A 56 -1.38 -6.55 1.99
CA ARG A 56 -2.77 -6.82 1.60
C ARG A 56 -3.66 -5.64 1.99
N ALA A 57 -3.57 -5.17 3.24
CA ALA A 57 -4.30 -3.99 3.70
C ALA A 57 -3.93 -2.75 2.89
N GLY A 58 -2.64 -2.57 2.58
CA GLY A 58 -2.14 -1.47 1.76
C GLY A 58 -2.78 -1.43 0.37
N LYS A 59 -2.92 -2.58 -0.29
CA LYS A 59 -3.57 -2.69 -1.60
C LYS A 59 -5.07 -2.37 -1.56
N LEU A 60 -5.76 -2.72 -0.47
CA LEU A 60 -7.19 -2.39 -0.29
C LEU A 60 -7.42 -0.91 -0.05
N VAL A 61 -6.43 -0.22 0.52
CA VAL A 61 -6.52 1.21 0.86
C VAL A 61 -6.06 2.13 -0.27
N TYR A 62 -5.16 1.64 -1.12
CA TYR A 62 -4.44 2.49 -2.07
C TYR A 62 -5.35 3.09 -3.14
N THR A 63 -5.32 4.42 -3.22
CA THR A 63 -5.90 5.19 -4.32
C THR A 63 -4.80 6.09 -4.88
N ALA A 64 -4.49 5.94 -6.17
CA ALA A 64 -3.46 6.74 -6.83
C ALA A 64 -3.83 8.24 -6.86
N PRO A 65 -2.88 9.15 -6.62
CA PRO A 65 -3.12 10.58 -6.81
C PRO A 65 -3.19 10.89 -8.30
N GLN A 66 -4.05 11.84 -8.67
CA GLN A 66 -4.23 12.29 -10.04
C GLN A 66 -3.60 13.67 -10.22
N ASN A 67 -2.70 13.79 -11.21
CA ASN A 67 -2.03 15.05 -11.50
C ASN A 67 -3.00 16.11 -12.03
N ALA A 68 -2.68 17.37 -11.77
CA ALA A 68 -3.29 18.49 -12.46
C ALA A 68 -2.97 18.43 -13.96
N ILE A 69 -3.90 18.91 -14.79
CA ILE A 69 -3.78 18.90 -16.25
C ILE A 69 -3.85 20.33 -16.76
N TRP A 70 -2.91 20.70 -17.62
CA TRP A 70 -2.96 21.97 -18.34
C TRP A 70 -3.86 21.85 -19.58
N LEU A 71 -4.84 22.75 -19.71
CA LEU A 71 -5.81 22.77 -20.81
C LEU A 71 -5.62 23.99 -21.74
N GLY A 72 -4.70 24.89 -21.41
CA GLY A 72 -4.44 26.12 -22.16
C GLY A 72 -4.17 27.31 -21.24
N PRO A 73 -3.92 28.51 -21.80
CA PRO A 73 -3.54 29.68 -21.01
C PRO A 73 -4.54 29.96 -19.88
N GLY A 74 -4.07 29.89 -18.63
CA GLY A 74 -4.89 30.10 -17.44
C GLY A 74 -5.96 29.03 -17.17
N LYS A 75 -5.96 27.90 -17.90
CA LYS A 75 -6.94 26.82 -17.74
C LYS A 75 -6.28 25.54 -17.27
N TYR A 76 -6.69 25.05 -16.10
CA TYR A 76 -6.19 23.83 -15.49
C TYR A 76 -7.32 22.98 -14.93
N THR A 77 -7.17 21.66 -15.00
CA THR A 77 -7.92 20.73 -14.15
C THR A 77 -7.11 20.50 -12.88
N PRO A 78 -7.65 20.75 -11.67
CA PRO A 78 -6.94 20.49 -10.42
C PRO A 78 -6.59 19.01 -10.26
N GLY A 79 -5.43 18.75 -9.68
CA GLY A 79 -5.06 17.41 -9.25
C GLY A 79 -5.94 16.92 -8.10
N GLN A 80 -6.01 15.60 -7.92
CA GLN A 80 -6.73 14.96 -6.82
C GLN A 80 -5.74 14.19 -5.96
N ASN A 81 -5.83 14.38 -4.65
CA ASN A 81 -5.02 13.62 -3.70
C ASN A 81 -5.43 12.15 -3.71
N GLY A 82 -4.42 11.29 -3.61
CA GLY A 82 -4.62 9.88 -3.37
C GLY A 82 -4.62 9.56 -1.88
N LYS A 83 -4.74 8.27 -1.59
CA LYS A 83 -4.68 7.72 -0.24
C LYS A 83 -3.76 6.50 -0.23
N GLN A 84 -3.04 6.32 0.87
CA GLN A 84 -2.29 5.10 1.12
C GLN A 84 -2.36 4.74 2.60
N LEU A 85 -2.20 3.45 2.90
CA LEU A 85 -2.07 2.97 4.26
C LEU A 85 -0.80 3.52 4.93
N ASP A 86 -0.86 3.87 6.21
CA ASP A 86 0.35 4.00 7.01
C ASP A 86 0.88 2.60 7.38
N GLN A 87 1.65 2.03 6.44
CA GLN A 87 2.20 0.68 6.57
C GLN A 87 3.12 0.54 7.78
N LYS A 88 3.85 1.60 8.14
CA LYS A 88 4.78 1.56 9.29
C LYS A 88 3.98 1.47 10.58
N LEU A 89 2.99 2.33 10.74
CA LEU A 89 2.15 2.32 11.93
C LEU A 89 1.40 0.99 12.09
N LEU A 90 0.83 0.45 11.00
CA LEU A 90 0.14 -0.83 11.05
C LEU A 90 1.11 -1.97 11.44
N MET A 91 2.32 -1.99 10.87
CA MET A 91 3.35 -2.96 11.22
C MET A 91 3.67 -2.90 12.72
N GLU A 92 3.90 -1.70 13.27
CA GLU A 92 4.19 -1.51 14.71
C GLU A 92 3.05 -2.01 15.60
N GLN A 93 1.79 -1.72 15.24
CA GLN A 93 0.61 -2.17 15.98
C GLN A 93 0.45 -3.69 15.93
N MET A 94 0.67 -4.32 14.77
CA MET A 94 0.59 -5.77 14.62
C MET A 94 1.72 -6.49 15.36
N LEU A 95 2.94 -5.97 15.34
CA LEU A 95 4.05 -6.48 16.15
C LEU A 95 3.76 -6.35 17.64
N GLY A 96 3.25 -5.19 18.06
CA GLY A 96 2.85 -4.95 19.45
C GLY A 96 1.78 -5.96 19.92
N TYR A 97 0.78 -6.24 19.07
CA TYR A 97 -0.22 -7.27 19.34
C TYR A 97 0.40 -8.64 19.58
N VAL A 98 1.35 -9.08 18.73
CA VAL A 98 1.98 -10.40 18.89
C VAL A 98 2.76 -10.51 20.20
N LEU A 99 3.41 -9.42 20.64
CA LEU A 99 4.20 -9.39 21.87
C LEU A 99 3.37 -9.22 23.14
N GLN A 100 2.10 -8.82 23.03
CA GLN A 100 1.16 -8.64 24.14
C GLN A 100 0.17 -9.80 24.23
N THR A 101 -0.46 -9.98 25.38
CA THR A 101 -1.58 -10.91 25.57
C THR A 101 -2.92 -10.20 25.37
N GLY A 102 -3.99 -10.93 25.05
CA GLY A 102 -5.32 -10.35 24.88
C GLY A 102 -5.71 -10.08 23.42
N PRO A 103 -7.02 -10.05 23.13
CA PRO A 103 -7.52 -9.68 21.81
C PRO A 103 -7.33 -8.17 21.61
N LEU A 104 -7.11 -7.76 20.36
CA LEU A 104 -6.93 -6.36 20.00
C LEU A 104 -7.73 -6.01 18.75
N THR A 105 -8.25 -4.79 18.70
CA THR A 105 -8.81 -4.22 17.48
C THR A 105 -7.88 -3.11 16.98
N ILE A 106 -7.36 -3.26 15.76
CA ILE A 106 -6.54 -2.25 15.09
C ILE A 106 -7.36 -1.58 14.00
N GLN A 107 -7.42 -0.25 14.03
CA GLN A 107 -7.94 0.57 12.94
C GLN A 107 -6.79 0.94 12.01
N ALA A 108 -6.86 0.51 10.75
CA ALA A 108 -5.82 0.77 9.77
C ALA A 108 -5.83 2.25 9.36
N GLU A 109 -4.87 3.02 9.87
CA GLU A 109 -4.76 4.45 9.58
C GLU A 109 -4.25 4.71 8.16
N THR A 110 -4.77 5.77 7.54
CA THR A 110 -4.42 6.17 6.17
C THR A 110 -3.75 7.53 6.18
N LYS A 111 -2.84 7.74 5.24
CA LYS A 111 -2.20 9.02 4.97
C LYS A 111 -2.51 9.49 3.56
N VAL A 112 -2.60 10.80 3.42
CA VAL A 112 -2.81 11.47 2.14
C VAL A 112 -1.52 11.39 1.31
N ILE A 113 -1.68 11.13 0.01
CA ILE A 113 -0.58 11.29 -0.96
C ILE A 113 -0.95 12.36 -1.98
N TYR A 114 -0.01 13.28 -2.16
CA TYR A 114 -0.19 14.41 -3.06
C TYR A 114 0.17 14.03 -4.49
N PRO A 115 -0.50 14.62 -5.50
CA PRO A 115 -0.09 14.47 -6.88
C PRO A 115 1.32 15.01 -7.10
N LYS A 116 1.99 14.48 -8.13
CA LYS A 116 3.33 14.95 -8.51
C LYS A 116 3.29 16.32 -9.18
N VAL A 117 2.16 16.64 -9.80
CA VAL A 117 1.92 17.91 -10.48
C VAL A 117 0.61 18.49 -9.95
N ASP A 118 0.69 19.67 -9.34
CA ASP A 118 -0.46 20.44 -8.89
C ASP A 118 -0.66 21.70 -9.76
N THR A 119 -1.76 22.41 -9.50
CA THR A 119 -2.11 23.62 -10.24
C THR A 119 -1.13 24.76 -9.98
N GLU A 120 -0.54 24.83 -8.78
CA GLU A 120 0.41 25.89 -8.42
C GLU A 120 1.69 25.76 -9.24
N LEU A 121 2.24 24.54 -9.31
CA LEU A 121 3.37 24.18 -10.14
C LEU A 121 3.09 24.48 -11.62
N LEU A 122 1.93 24.05 -12.14
CA LEU A 122 1.55 24.34 -13.53
C LEU A 122 1.43 25.84 -13.80
N THR A 123 0.91 26.61 -12.85
CA THR A 123 0.79 28.06 -12.96
C THR A 123 2.15 28.72 -13.00
N GLU A 124 3.09 28.28 -12.16
CA GLU A 124 4.45 28.83 -12.16
C GLU A 124 5.18 28.59 -13.48
N ILE A 125 5.18 27.35 -13.97
CA ILE A 125 5.95 26.97 -15.17
C ILE A 125 5.36 27.52 -16.48
N THR A 126 4.06 27.80 -16.53
CA THR A 126 3.39 28.34 -17.72
C THR A 126 3.41 29.86 -17.77
N HIS A 127 3.45 30.56 -16.62
CA HIS A 127 3.61 32.01 -16.58
C HIS A 127 5.03 32.45 -16.90
N LYS A 128 6.05 31.69 -16.47
CA LYS A 128 7.45 31.96 -16.79
C LYS A 128 7.83 31.25 -18.09
N ALA A 129 7.53 31.86 -19.24
CA ALA A 129 8.01 31.34 -20.53
C ALA A 129 9.55 31.42 -20.57
N ILE A 130 10.23 30.27 -20.44
CA ILE A 130 11.70 30.20 -20.42
C ILE A 130 12.27 30.31 -21.85
N ALA A 131 11.67 29.63 -22.83
CA ALA A 131 12.00 29.72 -24.26
C ALA A 131 10.90 29.06 -25.12
N HIS A 132 10.80 29.44 -26.39
CA HIS A 132 9.96 28.76 -27.39
C HIS A 132 10.85 27.99 -28.36
N TYR A 133 10.58 26.70 -28.57
CA TYR A 133 11.31 25.87 -29.53
C TYR A 133 10.35 25.38 -30.62
N ALA A 134 10.49 25.94 -31.81
CA ALA A 134 9.80 25.45 -33.00
C ALA A 134 10.76 24.57 -33.79
N THR A 135 10.41 23.29 -33.97
CA THR A 135 11.14 22.42 -34.89
C THR A 135 10.37 22.32 -36.19
N TYR A 136 11.05 22.54 -37.31
CA TYR A 136 10.47 22.42 -38.64
C TYR A 136 10.94 21.10 -39.25
N PHE A 137 10.01 20.40 -39.92
CA PHE A 137 10.41 19.28 -40.77
C PHE A 137 11.14 19.82 -41.99
N ASN A 138 12.41 19.43 -42.16
CA ASN A 138 13.17 19.77 -43.36
C ASN A 138 13.00 18.66 -44.41
N VAL A 139 12.17 18.94 -45.41
CA VAL A 139 11.91 18.06 -46.56
C VAL A 139 13.16 17.75 -47.39
N HIS A 140 14.19 18.60 -47.33
CA HIS A 140 15.43 18.45 -48.11
C HIS A 140 16.48 17.56 -47.41
N ASN A 141 16.20 17.06 -46.20
CA ASN A 141 17.00 15.98 -45.64
C ASN A 141 16.46 14.65 -46.18
N ASP A 142 16.89 14.30 -47.39
CA ASP A 142 16.37 13.15 -48.15
C ASP A 142 16.43 11.85 -47.35
N SER A 143 17.51 11.61 -46.60
CA SER A 143 17.66 10.45 -45.73
C SER A 143 16.59 10.41 -44.65
N ARG A 144 16.35 11.53 -43.96
CA ARG A 144 15.35 11.60 -42.87
C ARG A 144 13.92 11.57 -43.41
N ALA A 145 13.66 12.21 -44.55
CA ALA A 145 12.36 12.21 -45.22
C ALA A 145 12.01 10.82 -45.80
N HIS A 146 13.00 10.11 -46.34
CA HIS A 146 12.83 8.73 -46.80
C HIS A 146 12.54 7.76 -45.65
N ASN A 147 13.30 7.85 -44.56
CA ASN A 147 13.10 7.01 -43.38
C ASN A 147 11.73 7.22 -42.73
N ILE A 148 11.24 8.47 -42.65
CA ILE A 148 9.89 8.76 -42.15
C ILE A 148 8.83 8.16 -43.08
N ARG A 149 8.99 8.29 -44.41
CA ARG A 149 8.05 7.68 -45.37
C ARG A 149 7.96 6.17 -45.24
N LEU A 150 9.10 5.48 -45.07
CA LEU A 150 9.12 4.03 -44.86
C LEU A 150 8.44 3.61 -43.55
N ALA A 151 8.53 4.44 -42.51
CA ALA A 151 7.96 4.11 -41.20
C ALA A 151 6.43 4.31 -41.11
N VAL A 152 5.83 5.04 -42.06
CA VAL A 152 4.39 5.37 -42.08
C VAL A 152 3.62 4.59 -43.16
N ALA A 153 4.33 3.89 -44.05
CA ALA A 153 3.78 2.95 -45.03
C ALA A 153 3.56 1.56 -44.41
#